data_AF-A0A7Y4Z9I9-F1
#
_entry.id   AF-A0A7Y4Z9I9-F1
#
_cell.length_a   1.000
_cell.length_b   1.000
_cell.length_c   1.000
_cell.angle_alpha   90.00
_cell.angle_beta   90.00
_cell.angle_gamma   90.00
#
_symmetry.space_group_name_H-M   'P 1'
#
loop_
_entity.id
_entity.type
_entity.pdbx_description
1 polymer ?
#
loop_
_entity_poly.entity_id
_entity_poly.type
_entity_poly.pdbx_seq_one_letter_code
_entity_poly.pdbx_strand_id
1 'polypeptide(L)'
;TYNIAPAIIDIIDTYVFAKKEAFEKFINTCHEIADLGKSDPEKAIDFVIQQLKPNVDARVFEIVSYAVLKAKYGQQTIWFGDTKNNVEEEALILYKTGRTNANDGGIDFVMRPLGRFFQVTETVDVNKYFLDIDKVQLFPISFVVKSDETTEQIRETIRTQALAKYKIEAVVDSYMTAIEEIINTQSLVDAFTDVLKSKKLQEVMDEIVAQSKVEFNYDVDKP
;
A
#
# COMPACT_ATOMS: atom_id res chain seq x y z
N THR A 1 35.26 32.51 4.39
CA THR A 1 34.07 31.64 4.47
C THR A 1 34.36 30.35 3.71
N TYR A 2 34.19 29.18 4.32
CA TYR A 2 34.41 27.90 3.64
C TYR A 2 33.19 27.56 2.76
N ASN A 3 33.43 27.16 1.51
CA ASN A 3 32.37 26.69 0.62
C ASN A 3 32.11 25.21 0.88
N ILE A 4 30.96 24.92 1.50
CA ILE A 4 30.52 23.54 1.81
C ILE A 4 29.70 22.89 0.69
N ALA A 5 29.37 23.62 -0.38
CA ALA A 5 28.55 23.11 -1.47
C ALA A 5 29.10 21.82 -2.11
N PRO A 6 30.42 21.68 -2.39
CA PRO A 6 30.96 20.44 -2.95
C PRO A 6 30.69 19.21 -2.07
N ALA A 7 30.89 19.35 -0.75
CA ALA A 7 30.64 18.26 0.19
C ALA A 7 29.15 17.89 0.27
N ILE A 8 28.24 18.87 0.20
CA ILE A 8 26.80 18.61 0.17
C ILE A 8 26.41 17.87 -1.11
N ILE A 9 26.96 18.27 -2.25
CA ILE A 9 26.72 17.60 -3.54
C ILE A 9 27.19 16.15 -3.47
N ASP A 10 28.42 15.90 -2.99
CA ASP A 10 28.97 14.54 -2.85
C ASP A 10 28.10 13.65 -1.95
N ILE A 11 27.56 14.20 -0.84
CA ILE A 11 26.65 13.48 0.05
C ILE A 11 25.34 13.13 -0.67
N ILE A 12 24.75 14.08 -1.40
CA ILE A 12 23.52 13.88 -2.15
C ILE A 12 23.73 12.83 -3.24
N ASP A 13 24.81 12.92 -4.01
CA ASP A 13 25.11 11.99 -5.10
C ASP A 13 25.36 10.57 -4.57
N THR A 14 26.09 10.44 -3.45
CA THR A 14 26.31 9.15 -2.78
C THR A 14 24.99 8.55 -2.28
N TYR A 15 24.11 9.37 -1.68
CA TYR A 15 22.78 8.93 -1.26
C TYR A 15 21.92 8.47 -2.44
N VAL A 16 21.90 9.24 -3.52
CA VAL A 16 21.17 8.90 -4.75
C VAL A 16 21.68 7.59 -5.34
N PHE A 17 23.00 7.41 -5.42
CA PHE A 17 23.61 6.18 -5.90
C PHE A 17 23.22 4.97 -5.05
N ALA A 18 23.38 5.06 -3.72
CA ALA A 18 23.03 3.97 -2.81
C ALA A 18 21.54 3.59 -2.89
N LYS A 19 20.65 4.57 -3.05
CA LYS A 19 19.22 4.30 -3.24
C LYS A 19 18.93 3.62 -4.57
N LYS A 20 19.49 4.11 -5.67
CA LYS A 20 19.31 3.48 -7.01
C LYS A 20 19.79 2.03 -7.02
N GLU A 21 20.98 1.78 -6.48
CA GLU A 21 21.55 0.43 -6.45
C GLU A 21 20.67 -0.55 -5.64
N ALA A 22 20.16 -0.11 -4.48
CA ALA A 22 19.25 -0.93 -3.68
C ALA A 22 17.96 -1.27 -4.43
N PHE A 23 17.41 -0.32 -5.20
CA PHE A 23 16.21 -0.56 -5.99
C PHE A 23 16.44 -1.43 -7.22
N GLU A 24 17.53 -1.23 -7.96
CA GLU A 24 17.87 -2.10 -9.09
C GLU A 24 18.03 -3.56 -8.63
N LYS A 25 18.68 -3.78 -7.48
CA LYS A 25 18.75 -5.11 -6.85
C LYS A 25 17.37 -5.66 -6.53
N PHE A 26 16.47 -4.84 -5.98
CA PHE A 26 15.09 -5.23 -5.70
C PHE A 26 14.33 -5.63 -6.97
N ILE A 27 14.37 -4.81 -8.03
CA ILE A 27 13.71 -5.10 -9.32
C ILE A 27 14.22 -6.40 -9.92
N ASN A 28 15.53 -6.59 -9.96
CA ASN A 28 16.14 -7.80 -10.50
C ASN A 28 15.69 -9.02 -9.68
N THR A 29 15.65 -8.89 -8.35
CA THR A 29 15.10 -9.92 -7.47
C THR A 29 13.63 -10.21 -7.79
N CYS A 30 12.80 -9.19 -8.02
CA CYS A 30 11.41 -9.39 -8.42
C CYS A 30 11.28 -10.11 -9.77
N HIS A 31 12.10 -9.77 -10.76
CA HIS A 31 12.11 -10.47 -12.06
C HIS A 31 12.53 -11.94 -11.90
N GLU A 32 13.64 -12.18 -11.22
CA GLU A 32 14.13 -13.53 -10.96
C GLU A 32 13.08 -14.36 -10.23
N ILE A 33 12.42 -13.80 -9.22
CA ILE A 33 11.39 -14.50 -8.44
C ILE A 33 10.09 -14.67 -9.24
N ALA A 34 9.71 -13.71 -10.09
CA ALA A 34 8.54 -13.85 -10.96
C ALA A 34 8.74 -14.95 -12.01
N ASP A 35 9.96 -15.09 -12.55
CA ASP A 35 10.33 -16.18 -13.44
C ASP A 35 10.43 -17.52 -12.70
N LEU A 36 11.02 -17.51 -11.49
CA LEU A 36 11.12 -18.68 -10.62
C LEU A 36 9.77 -19.13 -10.06
N GLY A 37 8.78 -18.24 -9.91
CA GLY A 37 7.44 -18.58 -9.39
C GLY A 37 6.72 -19.64 -10.22
N LYS A 38 7.17 -19.86 -11.47
CA LYS A 38 6.71 -20.94 -12.36
C LYS A 38 7.33 -22.30 -12.01
N SER A 39 8.51 -22.31 -11.37
CA SER A 39 9.29 -23.51 -11.04
C SER A 39 9.42 -23.79 -9.53
N ASP A 40 9.35 -22.78 -8.68
CA ASP A 40 9.51 -22.85 -7.22
C ASP A 40 8.57 -21.83 -6.53
N PRO A 41 7.27 -22.16 -6.42
CA PRO A 41 6.26 -21.25 -5.88
C PRO A 41 6.49 -20.88 -4.40
N GLU A 42 7.08 -21.77 -3.61
CA GLU A 42 7.30 -21.54 -2.17
C GLU A 42 8.24 -20.37 -1.92
N LYS A 43 9.31 -20.24 -2.70
CA LYS A 43 10.23 -19.09 -2.61
C LYS A 43 9.56 -17.77 -2.98
N ALA A 44 8.70 -17.79 -4.00
CA ALA A 44 7.96 -16.58 -4.39
C ALA A 44 6.97 -16.16 -3.31
N ILE A 45 6.31 -17.13 -2.65
CA ILE A 45 5.42 -16.87 -1.53
C ILE A 45 6.19 -16.25 -0.35
N ASP A 46 7.31 -16.86 0.07
CA ASP A 46 8.11 -16.31 1.17
C ASP A 46 8.61 -14.90 0.83
N PHE A 47 9.07 -14.67 -0.39
CA PHE A 47 9.50 -13.34 -0.82
C PHE A 47 8.42 -12.27 -0.62
N VAL A 48 7.20 -12.51 -1.11
CA VAL A 48 6.08 -11.56 -0.94
C VAL A 48 5.80 -11.31 0.54
N ILE A 49 5.79 -12.34 1.37
CA ILE A 49 5.58 -12.21 2.82
C ILE A 49 6.71 -11.39 3.46
N GLN A 50 7.98 -11.59 3.06
CA GLN A 50 9.09 -10.79 3.57
C GLN A 50 8.94 -9.30 3.22
N GLN A 51 8.40 -8.97 2.04
CA GLN A 51 8.21 -7.58 1.61
C GLN A 51 7.02 -6.88 2.31
N LEU A 52 6.16 -7.63 3.00
CA LEU A 52 5.08 -7.08 3.81
C LEU A 52 5.53 -6.75 5.25
N LYS A 53 6.76 -7.06 5.64
CA LYS A 53 7.22 -6.83 7.01
C LYS A 53 7.41 -5.33 7.34
N PRO A 54 7.25 -4.92 8.62
CA PRO A 54 7.37 -3.51 9.01
C PRO A 54 8.74 -2.85 8.77
N ASN A 55 9.81 -3.64 8.63
CA ASN A 55 11.17 -3.14 8.41
C ASN A 55 11.52 -2.87 6.94
N VAL A 56 10.61 -3.15 6.01
CA VAL A 56 10.81 -2.98 4.56
C VAL A 56 10.75 -1.49 4.17
N ASP A 57 11.30 -1.09 3.02
CA ASP A 57 11.12 0.28 2.51
C ASP A 57 9.62 0.56 2.27
N ALA A 58 9.15 1.74 2.67
CA ALA A 58 7.74 2.13 2.56
C ALA A 58 7.15 1.92 1.17
N ARG A 59 7.96 2.21 0.13
CA ARG A 59 7.50 2.14 -1.25
C ARG A 59 7.33 0.71 -1.72
N VAL A 60 8.27 -0.16 -1.33
CA VAL A 60 8.16 -1.60 -1.57
C VAL A 60 6.93 -2.16 -0.87
N PHE A 61 6.70 -1.79 0.39
CA PHE A 61 5.51 -2.20 1.13
C PHE A 61 4.21 -1.76 0.44
N GLU A 62 4.11 -0.51 -0.02
CA GLU A 62 2.94 -0.01 -0.76
C GLU A 62 2.71 -0.80 -2.06
N ILE A 63 3.76 -1.01 -2.87
CA ILE A 63 3.67 -1.77 -4.12
C ILE A 63 3.16 -3.20 -3.87
N VAL A 64 3.73 -3.88 -2.87
CA VAL A 64 3.40 -5.27 -2.58
C VAL A 64 2.01 -5.38 -1.97
N SER A 65 1.65 -4.49 -1.03
CA SER A 65 0.30 -4.44 -0.46
C SER A 65 -0.76 -4.13 -1.52
N TYR A 66 -0.48 -3.21 -2.46
CA TYR A 66 -1.34 -2.95 -3.59
C TYR A 66 -1.57 -4.20 -4.45
N ALA A 67 -0.50 -4.89 -4.84
CA ALA A 67 -0.60 -6.10 -5.68
C ALA A 67 -1.44 -7.20 -5.01
N VAL A 68 -1.22 -7.43 -3.71
CA VAL A 68 -2.00 -8.39 -2.92
C VAL A 68 -3.46 -7.99 -2.83
N LEU A 69 -3.75 -6.73 -2.47
CA LEU A 69 -5.13 -6.25 -2.33
C LEU A 69 -5.87 -6.22 -3.67
N LYS A 70 -5.20 -5.84 -4.76
CA LYS A 70 -5.76 -5.88 -6.11
C LYS A 70 -6.20 -7.30 -6.47
N ALA A 71 -5.34 -8.30 -6.26
CA ALA A 71 -5.67 -9.69 -6.54
C ALA A 71 -6.75 -10.24 -5.59
N LYS A 72 -6.77 -9.83 -4.31
CA LYS A 72 -7.81 -10.21 -3.33
C LYS A 72 -9.18 -9.68 -3.74
N TYR A 73 -9.31 -8.37 -3.92
CA TYR A 73 -10.60 -7.76 -4.22
C TYR A 73 -11.07 -8.10 -5.63
N GLY A 74 -10.17 -8.32 -6.60
CA GLY A 74 -10.51 -8.77 -7.95
C GLY A 74 -11.15 -10.16 -8.04
N GLN A 75 -11.27 -10.88 -6.93
CA GLN A 75 -12.03 -12.14 -6.83
C GLN A 75 -13.47 -11.93 -6.37
N GLN A 76 -13.84 -10.71 -6.01
CA GLN A 76 -15.16 -10.36 -5.51
C GLN A 76 -15.95 -9.66 -6.61
N THR A 77 -17.22 -9.99 -6.70
CA THR A 77 -18.18 -9.34 -7.58
C THR A 77 -19.30 -8.71 -6.77
N ILE A 78 -19.90 -7.67 -7.33
CA ILE A 78 -21.10 -7.06 -6.80
C ILE A 78 -22.14 -6.91 -7.91
N TRP A 79 -23.40 -6.79 -7.54
CA TRP A 79 -24.48 -6.46 -8.48
C TRP A 79 -24.78 -4.97 -8.40
N PHE A 80 -24.62 -4.26 -9.52
CA PHE A 80 -24.80 -2.81 -9.61
C PHE A 80 -25.69 -2.46 -10.80
N GLY A 81 -26.61 -1.52 -10.64
CA GLY A 81 -27.44 -1.04 -11.74
C GLY A 81 -28.52 -0.06 -11.30
N ASP A 82 -29.14 0.60 -12.28
CA ASP A 82 -30.02 1.75 -12.05
C ASP A 82 -31.30 1.40 -11.27
N THR A 83 -31.73 0.14 -11.34
CA THR A 83 -32.92 -0.33 -10.64
C THR A 83 -32.71 -1.71 -10.03
N LYS A 84 -33.49 -2.05 -9.00
CA LYS A 84 -33.42 -3.35 -8.32
C LYS A 84 -33.54 -4.57 -9.26
N ASN A 85 -34.25 -4.42 -10.38
CA ASN A 85 -34.48 -5.50 -11.34
C ASN A 85 -33.52 -5.46 -12.54
N ASN A 86 -32.71 -4.41 -12.68
CA ASN A 86 -31.76 -4.23 -13.75
C ASN A 86 -30.38 -3.97 -13.14
N VAL A 87 -29.73 -5.05 -12.72
CA VAL A 87 -28.39 -5.04 -12.13
C VAL A 87 -27.46 -5.91 -12.97
N GLU A 88 -26.23 -5.45 -13.14
CA GLU A 88 -25.15 -6.17 -13.78
C GLU A 88 -24.14 -6.61 -12.72
N GLU A 89 -23.57 -7.80 -12.92
CA GLU A 89 -22.48 -8.27 -12.06
C GLU A 89 -21.17 -7.62 -12.51
N GLU A 90 -20.58 -6.80 -11.65
CA GLU A 90 -19.28 -6.15 -11.87
C GLU A 90 -18.26 -6.64 -10.84
N ALA A 91 -17.05 -6.96 -11.29
CA ALA A 91 -15.93 -7.28 -10.41
C ALA A 91 -15.43 -6.02 -9.69
N LEU A 92 -14.96 -6.16 -8.45
CA LEU A 92 -14.24 -5.09 -7.78
C LEU A 92 -12.87 -4.90 -8.42
N ILE A 93 -12.50 -3.64 -8.71
CA ILE A 93 -11.22 -3.29 -9.31
C ILE A 93 -10.54 -2.24 -8.45
N LEU A 94 -9.32 -2.54 -7.99
CA LEU A 94 -8.48 -1.63 -7.22
C LEU A 94 -7.48 -0.90 -8.12
N TYR A 95 -7.58 0.41 -8.17
CA TYR A 95 -6.70 1.30 -8.93
C TYR A 95 -5.70 1.97 -8.01
N LYS A 96 -4.46 2.11 -8.48
CA LYS A 96 -3.46 2.99 -7.85
C LYS A 96 -3.64 4.41 -8.41
N THR A 97 -3.67 5.42 -7.56
CA THR A 97 -3.97 6.82 -7.94
C THR A 97 -2.75 7.58 -8.46
N GLY A 98 -1.54 7.06 -8.25
CA GLY A 98 -0.28 7.69 -8.65
C GLY A 98 0.93 6.84 -8.31
N ARG A 99 2.12 7.45 -8.37
CA ARG A 99 3.36 6.88 -7.83
C ARG A 99 3.33 6.82 -6.31
N THR A 100 4.15 5.97 -5.73
CA THR A 100 4.23 5.81 -4.29
C THR A 100 4.61 7.12 -3.64
N ASN A 101 3.71 7.62 -2.82
CA ASN A 101 3.84 8.91 -2.19
C ASN A 101 4.24 8.72 -0.73
N ALA A 102 5.54 8.52 -0.50
CA ALA A 102 6.06 8.32 0.85
C ALA A 102 5.95 9.58 1.74
N ASN A 103 5.67 10.77 1.18
CA ASN A 103 5.88 12.04 1.90
C ASN A 103 4.75 13.07 1.85
N ASP A 104 3.75 12.95 0.96
CA ASP A 104 2.62 13.87 0.90
C ASP A 104 1.33 13.07 1.02
N GLY A 105 0.69 13.10 2.19
CA GLY A 105 -0.51 12.31 2.43
C GLY A 105 -1.53 12.46 1.29
N GLY A 106 -2.12 11.35 0.87
CA GLY A 106 -2.97 11.29 -0.30
C GLY A 106 -4.02 10.22 -0.13
N ILE A 107 -4.50 9.70 -1.24
CA ILE A 107 -5.25 8.44 -1.32
C ILE A 107 -4.44 7.59 -2.28
N ASP A 108 -3.83 6.50 -1.82
CA ASP A 108 -2.98 5.64 -2.65
C ASP A 108 -3.80 4.76 -3.59
N PHE A 109 -4.91 4.18 -3.10
CA PHE A 109 -5.76 3.30 -3.89
C PHE A 109 -7.23 3.71 -3.88
N VAL A 110 -7.91 3.47 -5.00
CA VAL A 110 -9.35 3.68 -5.15
C VAL A 110 -9.99 2.44 -5.75
N MET A 111 -11.10 2.00 -5.18
CA MET A 111 -11.83 0.83 -5.63
C MET A 111 -13.08 1.21 -6.42
N ARG A 112 -13.24 0.65 -7.63
CA ARG A 112 -14.52 0.63 -8.33
C ARG A 112 -15.24 -0.70 -8.15
N PRO A 113 -16.58 -0.71 -8.25
CA PRO A 113 -17.45 0.47 -8.35
C PRO A 113 -17.85 1.06 -6.98
N LEU A 114 -17.46 0.45 -5.86
CA LEU A 114 -17.87 0.87 -4.51
C LEU A 114 -17.40 2.26 -4.09
N GLY A 115 -16.34 2.79 -4.71
CA GLY A 115 -15.77 4.09 -4.36
C GLY A 115 -14.99 4.09 -3.05
N ARG A 116 -14.44 2.95 -2.62
CA ARG A 116 -13.64 2.85 -1.39
C ARG A 116 -12.25 3.44 -1.60
N PHE A 117 -11.78 4.21 -0.63
CA PHE A 117 -10.47 4.85 -0.64
C PHE A 117 -9.53 4.13 0.31
N PHE A 118 -8.27 3.99 -0.10
CA PHE A 118 -7.25 3.33 0.69
C PHE A 118 -6.04 4.24 0.80
N GLN A 119 -5.52 4.36 2.02
CA GLN A 119 -4.28 5.09 2.29
C GLN A 119 -3.28 4.20 3.01
N VAL A 120 -2.06 4.13 2.48
CA VAL A 120 -0.96 3.41 3.09
C VAL A 120 -0.23 4.31 4.09
N THR A 121 0.13 3.77 5.25
CA THR A 121 0.84 4.51 6.29
C THR A 121 1.85 3.63 7.01
N GLU A 122 3.02 4.23 7.29
CA GLU A 122 4.12 3.58 8.01
C GLU A 122 3.99 3.66 9.53
N THR A 123 3.18 4.60 10.02
CA THR A 123 3.19 4.98 11.43
C THR A 123 1.77 5.16 11.93
N VAL A 124 1.51 4.74 13.17
CA VAL A 124 0.25 5.00 13.87
C VAL A 124 0.29 6.40 14.51
N ASP A 125 0.38 7.44 13.67
CA ASP A 125 0.36 8.86 14.08
C ASP A 125 -0.97 9.50 13.69
N VAL A 126 -1.79 9.84 14.69
CA VAL A 126 -3.12 10.44 14.50
C VAL A 126 -3.12 11.66 13.56
N ASN A 127 -2.04 12.43 13.51
CA ASN A 127 -1.96 13.62 12.66
C ASN A 127 -2.03 13.26 11.17
N LYS A 128 -1.40 12.14 10.78
CA LYS A 128 -1.41 11.68 9.39
C LYS A 128 -2.80 11.18 9.00
N TYR A 129 -3.39 10.32 9.82
CA TYR A 129 -4.73 9.78 9.58
C TYR A 129 -5.76 10.89 9.43
N PHE A 130 -5.77 11.85 10.35
CA PHE A 130 -6.78 12.91 10.33
C PHE A 130 -6.54 13.88 9.18
N LEU A 131 -5.28 14.14 8.81
CA LEU A 131 -4.94 14.93 7.64
C LEU A 131 -5.47 14.30 6.34
N ASP A 132 -5.36 12.98 6.19
CA ASP A 132 -5.86 12.29 5.00
C ASP A 132 -7.39 12.24 4.96
N ILE A 133 -8.03 12.07 6.13
CA ILE A 133 -9.49 12.16 6.28
C ILE A 133 -9.98 13.58 5.94
N ASP A 134 -9.30 14.63 6.38
CA ASP A 134 -9.65 16.02 6.10
C ASP A 134 -9.56 16.35 4.60
N LYS A 135 -8.58 15.78 3.88
CA LYS A 135 -8.42 15.98 2.43
C LYS A 135 -9.61 15.51 1.61
N VAL A 136 -10.36 14.53 2.13
CA VAL A 136 -11.56 13.98 1.49
C VAL A 136 -12.84 14.38 2.23
N GLN A 137 -12.80 15.44 3.03
CA GLN A 137 -13.97 15.99 3.74
C GLN A 137 -14.70 14.95 4.60
N LEU A 138 -13.95 14.19 5.42
CA LEU A 138 -14.46 13.13 6.29
C LEU A 138 -15.10 11.93 5.54
N PHE A 139 -14.81 11.77 4.25
CA PHE A 139 -15.17 10.55 3.53
C PHE A 139 -14.45 9.33 4.15
N PRO A 140 -15.10 8.15 4.25
CA PRO A 140 -14.46 6.97 4.83
C PRO A 140 -13.21 6.51 4.07
N ILE A 141 -12.13 6.23 4.81
CA ILE A 141 -10.86 5.73 4.28
C ILE A 141 -10.50 4.43 5.00
N SER A 142 -10.07 3.45 4.21
CA SER A 142 -9.42 2.24 4.67
C SER A 142 -7.90 2.46 4.79
N PHE A 143 -7.29 2.18 5.93
CA PHE A 143 -5.86 2.41 6.14
C PHE A 143 -5.07 1.10 6.06
N VAL A 144 -4.09 1.04 5.17
CA VAL A 144 -3.12 -0.06 5.09
C VAL A 144 -1.91 0.31 5.93
N VAL A 145 -1.74 -0.36 7.07
CA VAL A 145 -0.80 0.04 8.11
C VAL A 145 0.36 -0.94 8.17
N LYS A 146 1.57 -0.43 8.02
CA LYS A 146 2.82 -1.20 8.12
C LYS A 146 3.17 -1.48 9.60
N SER A 147 2.38 -2.33 10.23
CA SER A 147 2.46 -2.66 11.65
C SER A 147 2.09 -4.12 11.90
N ASP A 148 2.77 -4.73 12.86
CA ASP A 148 2.46 -6.07 13.39
C ASP A 148 1.45 -6.01 14.57
N GLU A 149 1.09 -4.82 15.04
CA GLU A 149 0.02 -4.63 16.02
C GLU A 149 -1.33 -5.06 15.46
N THR A 150 -2.24 -5.51 16.32
CA THR A 150 -3.59 -5.88 15.88
C THR A 150 -4.39 -4.65 15.45
N THR A 151 -5.42 -4.85 14.63
CA THR A 151 -6.26 -3.75 14.14
C THR A 151 -6.92 -2.98 15.29
N GLU A 152 -7.26 -3.67 16.38
CA GLU A 152 -7.83 -3.10 17.60
C GLU A 152 -6.81 -2.23 18.34
N GLN A 153 -5.57 -2.71 18.49
CA GLN A 153 -4.49 -1.96 19.12
C GLN A 153 -4.17 -0.68 18.34
N ILE A 154 -4.12 -0.77 17.01
CA ILE A 154 -3.92 0.40 16.14
C ILE A 154 -5.08 1.39 16.32
N ARG A 155 -6.32 0.90 16.31
CA ARG A 155 -7.53 1.74 16.45
C ARG A 155 -7.59 2.42 17.83
N GLU A 156 -7.25 1.70 18.90
CA GLU A 156 -7.18 2.22 20.26
C GLU A 156 -6.07 3.28 20.40
N THR A 157 -4.91 3.02 19.80
CA THR A 157 -3.78 3.95 19.78
C THR A 157 -4.15 5.26 19.09
N ILE A 158 -4.79 5.19 17.91
CA ILE A 158 -5.27 6.38 17.19
C ILE A 158 -6.29 7.15 18.05
N ARG A 159 -7.28 6.47 18.64
CA ARG A 159 -8.30 7.12 19.49
C ARG A 159 -7.66 7.80 20.70
N THR A 160 -6.71 7.14 21.35
CA THR A 160 -6.03 7.66 22.54
C THR A 160 -5.23 8.93 22.20
N GLN A 161 -4.47 8.91 21.12
CA GLN A 161 -3.76 10.10 20.61
C GLN A 161 -4.73 11.23 20.23
N ALA A 162 -5.86 10.90 19.60
CA ALA A 162 -6.88 11.86 19.21
C ALA A 162 -7.53 12.55 20.42
N LEU A 163 -7.91 11.79 21.45
CA LEU A 163 -8.48 12.32 22.68
C LEU A 163 -7.51 13.24 23.41
N ALA A 164 -6.23 12.86 23.46
CA ALA A 164 -5.18 13.70 24.03
C ALA A 164 -5.03 15.03 23.28
N LYS A 165 -5.21 15.02 21.94
CA LYS A 165 -5.05 16.21 21.09
C LYS A 165 -6.27 17.12 21.07
N TYR A 166 -7.46 16.59 20.79
CA TYR A 166 -8.65 17.40 20.50
C TYR A 166 -9.54 17.63 21.73
N LYS A 167 -9.41 16.83 22.79
CA LYS A 167 -10.17 16.91 24.07
C LYS A 167 -11.70 16.87 23.98
N ILE A 168 -12.28 17.00 22.79
CA ILE A 168 -13.71 16.95 22.50
C ILE A 168 -14.01 15.59 21.88
N GLU A 169 -14.71 14.74 22.62
CA GLU A 169 -14.99 13.36 22.22
C GLU A 169 -15.79 13.27 20.92
N ALA A 170 -16.80 14.13 20.73
CA ALA A 170 -17.61 14.15 19.51
C ALA A 170 -16.79 14.41 18.23
N VAL A 171 -15.73 15.21 18.31
CA VAL A 171 -14.81 15.45 17.18
C VAL A 171 -13.98 14.20 16.92
N VAL A 172 -13.44 13.58 17.97
CA VAL A 172 -12.68 12.33 17.83
C VAL A 172 -13.56 11.25 17.20
N ASP A 173 -14.80 11.12 17.66
CA ASP A 173 -15.75 10.13 17.13
C ASP A 173 -16.01 10.32 15.64
N SER A 174 -16.19 11.55 15.15
CA SER A 174 -16.40 11.77 13.71
C SER A 174 -15.22 11.32 12.86
N TYR A 175 -13.98 11.56 13.32
CA TYR A 175 -12.78 11.07 12.63
C TYR A 175 -12.63 9.56 12.74
N MET A 176 -12.89 8.97 13.91
CA MET A 176 -12.82 7.52 14.11
C MET A 176 -13.87 6.77 13.28
N THR A 177 -15.04 7.37 13.01
CA THR A 177 -16.05 6.84 12.09
C THR A 177 -15.57 6.86 10.64
N ALA A 178 -14.78 7.86 10.24
CA ALA A 178 -14.19 7.93 8.91
C ALA A 178 -13.06 6.91 8.68
N ILE A 179 -12.56 6.23 9.72
CA ILE A 179 -11.67 5.07 9.57
C ILE A 179 -12.53 3.84 9.28
N GLU A 180 -12.70 3.54 7.99
CA GLU A 180 -13.55 2.46 7.46
C GLU A 180 -13.01 1.07 7.80
N GLU A 181 -11.73 0.83 7.50
CA GLU A 181 -11.03 -0.44 7.72
C GLU A 181 -9.58 -0.15 8.12
N ILE A 182 -8.98 -1.02 8.94
CA ILE A 182 -7.54 -1.03 9.20
C ILE A 182 -7.01 -2.38 8.73
N ILE A 183 -6.08 -2.35 7.78
CA ILE A 183 -5.44 -3.52 7.18
C ILE A 183 -3.98 -3.51 7.62
N ASN A 184 -3.63 -4.31 8.63
CA ASN A 184 -2.26 -4.42 9.12
C ASN A 184 -1.44 -5.47 8.33
N THR A 185 -0.17 -5.68 8.70
CA THR A 185 0.70 -6.68 8.05
C THR A 185 0.09 -8.07 8.05
N GLN A 186 -0.45 -8.53 9.19
CA GLN A 186 -1.06 -9.85 9.28
C GLN A 186 -2.28 -9.98 8.34
N SER A 187 -3.12 -8.94 8.27
CA SER A 187 -4.29 -8.90 7.38
C SER A 187 -3.88 -8.98 5.90
N LEU A 188 -2.72 -8.44 5.53
CA LEU A 188 -2.15 -8.56 4.18
C LEU A 188 -1.63 -9.97 3.91
N VAL A 189 -0.99 -10.61 4.89
CA VAL A 189 -0.54 -12.01 4.77
C VAL A 189 -1.73 -12.97 4.64
N ASP A 190 -2.80 -12.74 5.41
CA ASP A 190 -4.03 -13.52 5.33
C ASP A 190 -4.71 -13.30 3.97
N ALA A 191 -4.79 -12.04 3.52
CA ALA A 191 -5.26 -11.68 2.18
C ALA A 191 -4.48 -12.40 1.08
N PHE A 192 -3.15 -12.42 1.17
CA PHE A 192 -2.30 -13.11 0.22
C PHE A 192 -2.53 -14.62 0.26
N THR A 193 -2.69 -15.20 1.44
CA THR A 193 -3.01 -16.63 1.60
C THR A 193 -4.31 -17.00 0.89
N ASP A 194 -5.31 -16.14 0.92
CA ASP A 194 -6.55 -16.35 0.17
C ASP A 194 -6.35 -16.24 -1.35
N VAL A 195 -5.53 -15.30 -1.82
CA VAL A 195 -5.13 -15.19 -3.23
C VAL A 195 -4.42 -16.45 -3.72
N LEU A 196 -3.57 -17.06 -2.88
CA LEU A 196 -2.86 -18.31 -3.20
C LEU A 196 -3.83 -19.49 -3.37
N LYS A 197 -4.89 -19.59 -2.55
CA LYS A 197 -5.92 -20.63 -2.70
C LYS A 197 -6.61 -20.57 -4.07
N SER A 198 -6.71 -19.37 -4.64
CA SER A 198 -7.27 -19.12 -5.97
C SER A 198 -6.23 -19.22 -7.11
N LYS A 199 -5.01 -19.70 -6.82
CA LYS A 199 -3.91 -19.89 -7.79
C LYS A 199 -3.49 -18.61 -8.53
N LYS A 200 -3.62 -17.46 -7.87
CA LYS A 200 -3.31 -16.13 -8.43
C LYS A 200 -1.93 -15.57 -8.03
N LEU A 201 -0.99 -16.44 -7.64
CA LEU A 201 0.38 -16.02 -7.29
C LEU A 201 1.05 -15.23 -8.42
N GLN A 202 0.96 -15.72 -9.66
CA GLN A 202 1.59 -15.05 -10.80
C GLN A 202 1.00 -13.65 -11.05
N GLU A 203 -0.31 -13.48 -10.85
CA GLU A 203 -0.99 -12.17 -10.98
C GLU A 203 -0.40 -11.14 -10.00
N VAL A 204 -0.14 -11.56 -8.75
CA VAL A 204 0.52 -10.70 -7.75
C VAL A 204 1.97 -10.38 -8.16
N MET A 205 2.74 -11.38 -8.59
CA MET A 205 4.14 -11.18 -8.99
C MET A 205 4.27 -10.24 -10.19
N ASP A 206 3.43 -10.43 -11.21
CA ASP A 206 3.41 -9.61 -12.42
C ASP A 206 3.04 -8.17 -12.07
N GLU A 207 2.10 -7.96 -11.15
CA GLU A 207 1.71 -6.63 -10.68
C GLU A 207 2.84 -5.95 -9.89
N ILE A 208 3.54 -6.67 -9.00
CA ILE A 208 4.70 -6.15 -8.27
C ILE A 208 5.75 -5.65 -9.27
N VAL A 209 6.07 -6.44 -10.29
CA VAL A 209 7.02 -6.07 -11.34
C VAL A 209 6.55 -4.83 -12.10
N ALA A 210 5.28 -4.80 -12.53
CA ALA A 210 4.71 -3.69 -13.28
C ALA A 210 4.75 -2.37 -12.49
N GLN A 211 4.31 -2.40 -11.23
CA GLN A 211 4.30 -1.21 -10.38
C GLN A 211 5.71 -0.74 -10.02
N SER A 212 6.63 -1.67 -9.80
CA SER A 212 8.00 -1.29 -9.51
C SER A 212 8.67 -0.61 -10.72
N LYS A 213 8.37 -1.05 -11.95
CA LYS A 213 8.86 -0.34 -13.16
C LYS A 213 8.34 1.09 -13.25
N VAL A 214 7.05 1.30 -12.99
CA VAL A 214 6.42 2.63 -13.00
C VAL A 214 7.02 3.54 -11.92
N GLU A 215 7.23 3.01 -10.72
CA GLU A 215 7.75 3.77 -9.59
C GLU A 215 9.19 4.26 -9.82
N PHE A 216 10.04 3.38 -10.36
CA PHE A 216 11.47 3.66 -10.49
C PHE A 216 11.89 4.17 -11.87
N ASN A 217 10.94 4.49 -12.77
CA ASN A 217 11.22 4.87 -14.16
C ASN A 217 12.14 3.86 -14.86
N TYR A 218 11.88 2.57 -14.65
CA TYR A 218 12.68 1.52 -15.26
C TYR A 218 12.15 1.24 -16.68
N ASP A 219 12.73 1.90 -17.67
CA ASP A 219 12.54 1.52 -19.07
C ASP A 219 13.28 0.20 -19.31
N VAL A 220 12.52 -0.82 -19.70
CA VAL A 220 13.06 -2.12 -20.12
C VAL A 220 13.78 -2.02 -21.48
N ASP A 221 13.77 -0.84 -22.11
CA ASP A 221 14.38 -0.56 -23.41
C ASP A 221 15.75 0.13 -23.28
N LYS A 222 16.66 -0.46 -22.51
CA LYS A 222 18.09 -0.26 -22.75
C LYS A 222 18.67 -1.55 -23.34
N PRO A 223 19.02 -1.56 -24.64
CA PRO A 223 19.67 -2.71 -25.28
C PRO A 223 21.06 -2.98 -24.71
#